data_AF-A0A817NP58-F1
#
_entry.id   AF-A0A817NP58-F1
#
_cell.length_a   1.000
_cell.length_b   1.000
_cell.length_c   1.000
_cell.angle_alpha   90.00
_cell.angle_beta   90.00
_cell.angle_gamma   90.00
#
_symmetry.space_group_name_H-M   'P 1'
#
loop_
_entity.id
_entity.type
_entity.pdbx_description
1 polymer ?
#
loop_
_entity_poly.entity_id
_entity_poly.type
_entity_poly.pdbx_seq_one_letter_code
_entity_poly.pdbx_strand_id
1 'polypeptide(L)'
;MKRRERKNDRRELFCIGVTMADIYPAPGWNFVYGLASINDGIGIYSFSRLDPSFPDIATAGPCTDEERILMLKRAISVFVHEVIHLFGVEHCIYYLCLMNGAETEKEMDGQPLYLCPVCLRKMYLASGKEKKHFNVIQMYTEISDLCKRFHFKDELAWYENRLNLLNKIEDN
;
A
#
# COMPACT_ATOMS: atom_id res chain seq x y z
N MET A 1 14.06 -28.80 20.42
CA MET A 1 13.10 -27.72 20.11
C MET A 1 12.00 -28.31 19.23
N LYS A 2 10.81 -28.58 19.78
CA LYS A 2 9.71 -29.23 19.03
C LYS A 2 9.08 -28.22 18.07
N ARG A 3 9.24 -28.43 16.76
CA ARG A 3 8.58 -27.65 15.71
C ARG A 3 7.08 -27.95 15.83
N ARG A 4 6.30 -26.95 16.27
CA ARG A 4 4.85 -27.07 16.45
C ARG A 4 4.23 -27.12 15.05
N GLU A 5 3.79 -28.30 14.62
CA GLU A 5 3.00 -28.46 13.39
C GLU A 5 1.71 -27.67 13.54
N ARG A 6 1.57 -26.57 12.79
CA ARG A 6 0.33 -25.78 12.74
C ARG A 6 -0.61 -26.47 11.75
N LYS A 7 -1.78 -26.90 12.25
CA LYS A 7 -2.88 -27.37 11.41
C LYS A 7 -3.27 -26.28 10.40
N ASN A 8 -3.24 -26.65 9.13
CA ASN A 8 -3.49 -25.80 7.98
C ASN A 8 -5.01 -25.67 7.73
N ASP A 9 -5.70 -24.95 8.61
CA ASP A 9 -7.14 -24.63 8.46
C ASP A 9 -7.39 -23.16 8.77
N ARG A 10 -6.52 -22.27 8.26
CA ARG A 10 -6.75 -20.83 8.33
C ARG A 10 -7.71 -20.46 7.21
N ARG A 11 -8.96 -20.17 7.57
CA ARG A 11 -9.69 -19.10 6.86
C ARG A 11 -8.84 -17.85 7.08
N GLU A 12 -8.19 -17.36 6.03
CA GLU A 12 -7.24 -16.24 6.11
C GLU A 12 -8.02 -14.94 6.33
N LEU A 13 -8.32 -14.66 7.60
CA LEU A 13 -8.90 -13.38 8.00
C LEU A 13 -7.76 -12.39 8.23
N PHE A 14 -7.77 -11.31 7.45
CA PHE A 14 -6.97 -10.13 7.68
C PHE A 14 -7.81 -9.03 8.34
N CYS A 15 -7.24 -8.33 9.30
CA CYS A 15 -7.89 -7.23 10.00
C CYS A 15 -6.97 -6.01 10.04
N ILE A 16 -7.47 -4.84 9.65
CA ILE A 16 -6.74 -3.58 9.77
C ILE A 16 -7.54 -2.61 10.62
N GLY A 17 -6.95 -2.21 11.76
CA GLY A 17 -7.45 -1.11 12.56
C GLY A 17 -7.12 0.23 11.91
N VAL A 18 -8.07 1.15 11.92
CA VAL A 18 -7.90 2.49 11.33
C VAL A 18 -8.13 3.52 12.41
N THR A 19 -7.23 4.50 12.54
CA THR A 19 -7.28 5.50 13.61
C THR A 19 -6.90 6.91 13.15
N MET A 20 -7.37 7.91 13.89
CA MET A 20 -6.91 9.31 13.80
C MET A 20 -5.85 9.64 14.86
N ALA A 21 -5.53 8.70 15.74
CA ALA A 21 -4.49 8.88 16.74
C ALA A 21 -3.10 8.66 16.13
N ASP A 22 -2.13 9.43 16.56
CA ASP A 22 -0.73 9.20 16.26
C ASP A 22 -0.25 7.90 16.93
N ILE A 23 0.55 7.09 16.22
CA ILE A 23 0.92 5.74 16.64
C ILE A 23 2.43 5.55 16.68
N TYR A 24 2.88 4.83 17.72
CA TYR A 24 4.28 4.58 18.01
C TYR A 24 4.47 3.07 18.27
N PRO A 25 5.47 2.42 17.65
CA PRO A 25 5.65 0.98 17.76
C PRO A 25 6.17 0.55 19.14
N ALA A 26 6.94 1.40 19.81
CA ALA A 26 7.48 1.17 21.15
C ALA A 26 7.87 2.49 21.85
N PRO A 27 8.02 2.49 23.19
CA PRO A 27 8.53 3.66 23.91
C PRO A 27 9.91 4.10 23.39
N GLY A 28 10.05 5.40 23.09
CA GLY A 28 11.29 5.99 22.60
C GLY A 28 11.59 5.80 21.11
N TRP A 29 10.68 5.16 20.37
CA TRP A 29 10.75 5.07 18.90
C TRP A 29 10.04 6.25 18.24
N ASN A 30 10.38 6.51 16.98
CA ASN A 30 9.63 7.45 16.15
C ASN A 30 8.22 6.92 15.84
N PHE A 31 7.37 7.80 15.30
CA PHE A 31 6.03 7.45 14.86
C PHE A 31 6.06 6.50 13.65
N VAL A 32 4.92 5.87 13.36
CA VAL A 32 4.70 5.12 12.11
C VAL A 32 3.37 5.54 11.48
N TYR A 33 3.27 5.47 10.16
CA TYR A 33 1.98 5.70 9.47
C TYR A 33 1.06 4.47 9.55
N GLY A 34 1.66 3.28 9.63
CA GLY A 34 0.99 2.01 9.81
C GLY A 34 1.96 0.96 10.36
N LEU A 35 1.41 -0.16 10.79
CA LEU A 35 2.19 -1.32 11.21
C LEU A 35 1.36 -2.58 11.03
N ALA A 36 1.94 -3.59 10.39
CA ALA A 36 1.33 -4.89 10.19
C ALA A 36 2.14 -6.02 10.82
N SER A 37 1.47 -6.90 11.57
CA SER A 37 2.01 -8.20 11.95
C SER A 37 1.75 -9.21 10.85
N ILE A 38 2.80 -9.48 10.07
CA ILE A 38 2.80 -10.45 8.96
C ILE A 38 2.28 -11.83 9.41
N ASN A 39 2.65 -12.29 10.62
CA ASN A 39 2.36 -13.65 11.07
C ASN A 39 0.97 -13.82 11.68
N ASP A 40 0.38 -12.72 12.15
CA ASP A 40 -0.87 -12.70 12.91
C ASP A 40 -2.06 -12.23 12.07
N GLY A 41 -1.82 -11.65 10.88
CA GLY A 41 -2.88 -11.19 9.97
C GLY A 41 -3.61 -9.94 10.47
N ILE A 42 -2.93 -9.14 11.29
CA ILE A 42 -3.48 -7.92 11.89
C ILE A 42 -2.56 -6.75 11.54
N GLY A 43 -3.14 -5.62 11.14
CA GLY A 43 -2.44 -4.36 10.97
C GLY A 43 -3.18 -3.20 11.63
N ILE A 44 -2.49 -2.07 11.71
CA ILE A 44 -3.04 -0.78 12.11
C ILE A 44 -2.51 0.28 11.16
N TYR A 45 -3.33 1.28 10.87
CA TYR A 45 -3.00 2.40 10.01
C TYR A 45 -3.61 3.70 10.56
N SER A 46 -2.85 4.79 10.51
CA SER A 46 -3.25 6.10 11.04
C SER A 46 -3.31 7.18 9.97
N PHE A 47 -4.37 7.97 9.99
CA PHE A 47 -4.51 9.18 9.18
C PHE A 47 -3.85 10.41 9.80
N SER A 48 -3.48 10.36 11.09
CA SER A 48 -3.10 11.54 11.89
C SER A 48 -2.05 12.44 11.21
N ARG A 49 -0.99 11.82 10.68
CA ARG A 49 0.17 12.49 10.08
C ARG A 49 0.10 12.61 8.56
N LEU A 50 -1.03 12.26 7.95
CA LEU A 50 -1.18 12.40 6.50
C LEU A 50 -1.53 13.83 6.10
N ASP A 51 -2.16 14.56 7.01
CA ASP A 51 -2.44 15.99 6.87
C ASP A 51 -1.11 16.78 6.84
N PRO A 52 -0.82 17.52 5.75
CA PRO A 52 0.38 18.35 5.65
C PRO A 52 0.50 19.41 6.76
N SER A 53 -0.61 19.74 7.41
CA SER A 53 -0.66 20.70 8.52
C SER A 53 -0.40 20.07 9.89
N PHE A 54 -0.19 18.75 9.99
CA PHE A 54 0.14 18.10 11.25
C PHE A 54 1.50 18.59 11.79
N PRO A 55 1.66 18.87 13.10
CA PRO A 55 0.66 18.75 14.18
C PRO A 55 -0.22 19.99 14.37
N ASP A 56 0.05 21.07 13.65
CA ASP A 56 -0.53 22.40 13.83
C ASP A 56 -1.91 22.58 13.15
N ILE A 57 -2.66 21.49 12.98
CA ILE A 57 -3.97 21.42 12.29
C ILE A 57 -4.95 22.47 12.84
N ALA A 58 -4.90 22.74 14.15
CA ALA A 58 -5.78 23.73 14.80
C ALA A 58 -5.56 25.17 14.33
N THR A 59 -4.38 25.45 13.77
CA THR A 59 -4.00 26.77 13.25
C THR A 59 -3.97 26.83 11.73
N ALA A 60 -4.22 25.70 11.08
CA ALA A 60 -4.23 25.58 9.63
C ALA A 60 -5.43 26.32 9.03
N GLY A 61 -5.21 26.91 7.84
CA GLY A 61 -6.30 27.43 7.02
C GLY A 61 -7.21 26.31 6.49
N PRO A 62 -8.26 26.64 5.72
CA PRO A 62 -9.07 25.63 5.06
C PRO A 62 -8.19 24.81 4.11
N CYS A 63 -8.25 23.48 4.26
CA CYS A 63 -7.50 22.56 3.41
C CYS A 63 -7.82 22.80 1.92
N THR A 64 -6.79 22.88 1.08
CA THR A 64 -6.91 23.05 -0.37
C THR A 64 -7.29 21.74 -1.06
N ASP A 65 -7.67 21.82 -2.34
CA ASP A 65 -7.99 20.61 -3.10
C ASP A 65 -6.73 19.80 -3.42
N GLU A 66 -5.59 20.46 -3.64
CA GLU A 66 -4.30 19.78 -3.80
C GLU A 66 -3.91 19.01 -2.53
N GLU A 67 -4.08 19.62 -1.36
CA GLU A 67 -3.82 18.97 -0.06
C GLU A 67 -4.76 17.78 0.17
N ARG A 68 -6.04 17.91 -0.16
CA ARG A 68 -7.00 16.79 -0.11
C ARG A 68 -6.58 15.63 -1.00
N ILE A 69 -6.16 15.91 -2.23
CA ILE A 69 -5.70 14.89 -3.19
C ILE A 69 -4.41 14.23 -2.68
N LEU A 70 -3.47 15.00 -2.12
CA LEU A 70 -2.24 14.48 -1.53
C LEU A 70 -2.53 13.56 -0.34
N MET A 71 -3.37 14.01 0.61
CA MET A 71 -3.79 13.20 1.76
C MET A 71 -4.45 11.88 1.31
N LEU A 72 -5.30 11.94 0.29
CA LEU A 72 -5.93 10.74 -0.27
C LEU A 72 -4.90 9.79 -0.88
N LYS A 73 -3.92 10.32 -1.64
CA LYS A 73 -2.84 9.51 -2.23
C LYS A 73 -2.02 8.82 -1.14
N ARG A 74 -1.62 9.56 -0.10
CA ARG A 74 -0.90 9.02 1.06
C ARG A 74 -1.72 7.94 1.76
N ALA A 75 -3.01 8.17 1.96
CA ALA A 75 -3.88 7.24 2.64
C ALA A 75 -4.01 5.91 1.89
N ILE A 76 -4.21 5.98 0.57
CA ILE A 76 -4.25 4.80 -0.29
C ILE A 76 -2.90 4.09 -0.25
N SER A 77 -1.80 4.83 -0.39
CA SER A 77 -0.44 4.29 -0.41
C SER A 77 -0.14 3.49 0.86
N VAL A 78 -0.28 4.12 2.03
CA VAL A 78 0.02 3.46 3.32
C VAL A 78 -0.95 2.32 3.59
N PHE A 79 -2.25 2.49 3.34
CA PHE A 79 -3.21 1.41 3.57
C PHE A 79 -2.90 0.18 2.73
N VAL A 80 -2.62 0.35 1.43
CA VAL A 80 -2.26 -0.75 0.54
C VAL A 80 -0.92 -1.37 0.94
N HIS A 81 0.05 -0.56 1.38
CA HIS A 81 1.32 -1.03 1.92
C HIS A 81 1.12 -1.99 3.10
N GLU A 82 0.31 -1.59 4.09
CA GLU A 82 0.00 -2.44 5.25
C GLU A 82 -0.78 -3.69 4.89
N VAL A 83 -1.74 -3.60 3.95
CA VAL A 83 -2.45 -4.78 3.42
C VAL A 83 -1.46 -5.77 2.80
N ILE A 84 -0.50 -5.30 2.01
CA ILE A 84 0.48 -6.16 1.34
C ILE A 84 1.41 -6.84 2.35
N HIS A 85 1.74 -6.18 3.46
CA HIS A 85 2.44 -6.85 4.57
C HIS A 85 1.66 -8.07 5.09
N LEU A 86 0.32 -8.02 5.16
CA LEU A 86 -0.49 -9.16 5.60
C LEU A 86 -0.39 -10.38 4.66
N PHE A 87 0.00 -10.17 3.40
CA PHE A 87 0.33 -11.24 2.44
C PHE A 87 1.76 -11.79 2.59
N GLY A 88 2.52 -11.37 3.59
CA GLY A 88 3.89 -11.86 3.82
C GLY A 88 4.98 -11.11 3.06
N VAL A 89 4.68 -9.93 2.52
CA VAL A 89 5.62 -9.16 1.72
C VAL A 89 6.28 -8.10 2.59
N GLU A 90 7.58 -8.27 2.87
CA GLU A 90 8.38 -7.26 3.56
C GLU A 90 8.78 -6.08 2.65
N HIS A 91 9.35 -5.02 3.24
CA HIS A 91 9.85 -3.86 2.52
C HIS A 91 10.73 -4.24 1.32
N CYS A 92 10.54 -3.54 0.22
CA CYS A 92 11.29 -3.71 -1.01
C CYS A 92 12.54 -2.82 -1.00
N ILE A 93 13.69 -3.42 -1.30
CA ILE A 93 14.98 -2.73 -1.47
C ILE A 93 15.51 -2.78 -2.91
N TYR A 94 14.75 -3.40 -3.83
CA TYR A 94 15.25 -3.73 -5.17
C TYR A 94 15.02 -2.62 -6.19
N TYR A 95 13.86 -1.97 -6.13
CA TYR A 95 13.39 -0.98 -7.10
C TYR A 95 12.47 0.04 -6.41
N LEU A 96 12.19 1.13 -7.12
CA LEU A 96 11.09 2.03 -6.78
C LEU A 96 9.76 1.25 -6.77
N CYS A 97 9.08 1.26 -5.64
CA CYS A 97 7.97 0.36 -5.33
C CYS A 97 7.11 0.93 -4.21
N LEU A 98 5.80 0.68 -4.27
CA LEU A 98 4.87 0.96 -3.16
C LEU A 98 5.33 0.35 -1.83
N MET A 99 6.05 -0.79 -1.87
CA MET A 99 6.56 -1.47 -0.68
C MET A 99 7.92 -0.95 -0.21
N ASN A 100 8.45 0.18 -0.70
CA ASN A 100 9.68 0.74 -0.12
C ASN A 100 9.41 1.22 1.32
N GLY A 101 10.37 1.05 2.23
CA GLY A 101 10.29 1.68 3.55
C GLY A 101 10.45 3.20 3.42
N ALA A 102 9.75 3.96 4.26
CA ALA A 102 9.91 5.41 4.39
C ALA A 102 10.10 5.78 5.87
N GLU A 103 11.12 6.59 6.16
CA GLU A 103 11.33 7.18 7.49
C GLU A 103 10.86 8.64 7.54
N THR A 104 10.73 9.27 6.36
CA THR A 104 10.30 10.66 6.21
C THR A 104 9.10 10.79 5.29
N GLU A 105 8.33 11.86 5.49
CA GLU A 105 7.19 12.23 4.63
C GLU A 105 7.61 12.40 3.16
N LYS A 106 8.79 12.99 2.93
CA LYS A 106 9.35 13.17 1.59
C LYS A 106 9.66 11.84 0.90
N GLU A 107 10.16 10.85 1.63
CA GLU A 107 10.38 9.51 1.08
C GLU A 107 9.05 8.85 0.76
N MET A 108 8.07 8.92 1.65
CA MET A 108 6.72 8.39 1.43
C MET A 108 6.08 9.00 0.18
N ASP A 109 6.15 10.33 0.02
CA ASP A 109 5.58 11.03 -1.15
C ASP A 109 6.30 10.71 -2.46
N GLY A 110 7.57 10.32 -2.39
CA GLY A 110 8.35 9.88 -3.53
C GLY A 110 8.03 8.46 -3.99
N GLN A 111 7.29 7.67 -3.20
CA GLN A 111 6.94 6.30 -3.54
C GLN A 111 5.75 6.25 -4.53
N PRO A 112 5.78 5.31 -5.49
CA PRO A 112 4.69 5.14 -6.44
C PRO A 112 3.54 4.33 -5.85
N LEU A 113 2.36 4.40 -6.47
CA LEU A 113 1.25 3.48 -6.15
C LEU A 113 1.37 2.09 -6.79
N TYR A 114 2.45 1.79 -7.52
CA TYR A 114 2.65 0.51 -8.19
C TYR A 114 3.66 -0.41 -7.51
N LEU A 115 3.48 -1.71 -7.70
CA LEU A 115 4.45 -2.71 -7.29
C LEU A 115 5.51 -2.92 -8.37
N CYS A 116 6.78 -2.98 -7.96
CA CYS A 116 7.85 -3.41 -8.84
C CYS A 116 7.67 -4.89 -9.24
N PRO A 117 8.37 -5.37 -10.29
CA PRO A 117 8.23 -6.76 -10.75
C PRO A 117 8.48 -7.82 -9.67
N VAL A 118 9.36 -7.55 -8.71
CA VAL A 118 9.67 -8.46 -7.59
C VAL A 118 8.46 -8.56 -6.65
N CYS A 119 7.95 -7.43 -6.16
CA CYS A 119 6.80 -7.42 -5.25
C CYS A 119 5.51 -7.87 -5.93
N LEU A 120 5.31 -7.55 -7.21
CA LEU A 120 4.19 -8.08 -7.99
C LEU A 120 4.24 -9.60 -8.07
N ARG A 121 5.43 -10.19 -8.29
CA ARG A 121 5.61 -11.64 -8.29
C ARG A 121 5.36 -12.26 -6.91
N LYS A 122 5.82 -11.61 -5.83
CA LYS A 122 5.53 -12.05 -4.45
C LYS A 122 4.02 -12.07 -4.20
N MET A 123 3.31 -11.01 -4.58
CA MET A 123 1.85 -10.92 -4.46
C MET A 123 1.14 -12.03 -5.24
N TYR A 124 1.52 -12.23 -6.51
CA TYR A 124 0.97 -13.33 -7.31
C TYR A 124 1.16 -14.71 -6.64
N LEU A 125 2.30 -14.94 -5.98
CA LEU A 125 2.56 -16.20 -5.26
C LEU A 125 1.76 -16.29 -3.95
N ALA A 126 1.63 -15.18 -3.23
CA ALA A 126 0.94 -15.11 -1.94
C ALA A 126 -0.59 -15.21 -2.08
N SER A 127 -1.18 -14.57 -3.10
CA SER A 127 -2.63 -14.62 -3.36
C SER A 127 -3.09 -15.95 -3.96
N GLY A 128 -2.19 -16.92 -4.17
CA GLY A 128 -2.48 -18.20 -4.80
C GLY A 128 -2.31 -18.16 -6.33
N LYS A 129 -1.64 -19.18 -6.88
CA LYS A 129 -1.20 -19.26 -8.29
C LYS A 129 -2.33 -19.39 -9.33
N GLU A 130 -3.59 -19.43 -8.92
CA GLU A 130 -4.72 -19.57 -9.84
C GLU A 130 -5.18 -18.20 -10.34
N LYS A 131 -5.39 -18.05 -11.66
CA LYS A 131 -5.86 -16.79 -12.27
C LYS A 131 -7.14 -16.22 -11.63
N LYS A 132 -7.96 -17.08 -11.00
CA LYS A 132 -9.16 -16.68 -10.27
C LYS A 132 -8.87 -15.82 -9.03
N HIS A 133 -7.64 -15.86 -8.51
CA HIS A 133 -7.26 -15.16 -7.27
C HIS A 133 -6.38 -13.91 -7.51
N PHE A 134 -5.67 -13.82 -8.65
CA PHE A 134 -4.82 -12.67 -8.94
C PHE A 134 -4.79 -12.35 -10.44
N ASN A 135 -5.64 -11.41 -10.86
CA ASN A 135 -5.72 -10.91 -12.23
C ASN A 135 -5.06 -9.52 -12.33
N VAL A 136 -3.84 -9.49 -12.88
CA VAL A 136 -3.06 -8.25 -12.99
C VAL A 136 -3.69 -7.22 -13.93
N ILE A 137 -4.35 -7.66 -15.01
CA ILE A 137 -5.00 -6.75 -15.97
C ILE A 137 -6.20 -6.09 -15.30
N GLN A 138 -7.03 -6.87 -14.62
CA GLN A 138 -8.15 -6.33 -13.86
C GLN A 138 -7.66 -5.34 -12.77
N MET A 139 -6.67 -5.75 -11.98
CA MET A 139 -6.09 -4.89 -10.93
C MET A 139 -5.56 -3.57 -11.51
N TYR A 140 -4.81 -3.62 -12.61
CA TYR A 140 -4.27 -2.41 -13.25
C TYR A 140 -5.36 -1.53 -13.86
N THR A 141 -6.42 -2.11 -14.43
CA THR A 141 -7.58 -1.35 -14.94
C THR A 141 -8.29 -0.62 -13.80
N GLU A 142 -8.58 -1.31 -12.69
CA GLU A 142 -9.26 -0.71 -11.55
C GLU A 142 -8.44 0.42 -10.91
N ILE A 143 -7.11 0.23 -10.77
CA ILE A 143 -6.22 1.28 -10.26
C ILE A 143 -6.09 2.43 -11.27
N SER A 144 -6.01 2.16 -12.57
CA SER A 144 -6.02 3.19 -13.61
C SER A 144 -7.29 4.06 -13.51
N ASP A 145 -8.46 3.46 -13.33
CA ASP A 145 -9.73 4.20 -13.18
C ASP A 145 -9.78 5.02 -11.89
N LEU A 146 -9.20 4.51 -10.80
CA LEU A 146 -8.99 5.26 -9.56
C LEU A 146 -8.10 6.49 -9.82
N CYS A 147 -6.96 6.30 -10.49
CA CYS A 147 -6.02 7.37 -10.83
C CYS A 147 -6.67 8.42 -11.73
N LYS A 148 -7.52 8.03 -12.69
CA LYS A 148 -8.33 8.96 -13.52
C LYS A 148 -9.25 9.80 -12.66
N ARG A 149 -9.98 9.15 -11.74
CA ARG A 149 -10.98 9.79 -10.88
C ARG A 149 -10.40 10.83 -9.94
N PHE A 150 -9.21 10.56 -9.39
CA PHE A 150 -8.54 11.43 -8.42
C PHE A 150 -7.36 12.22 -9.01
N HIS A 151 -7.20 12.20 -10.34
CA HIS A 151 -6.19 12.95 -11.07
C HIS A 151 -4.73 12.64 -10.67
N PHE A 152 -4.43 11.38 -10.33
CA PHE A 152 -3.07 10.89 -10.10
C PHE A 152 -2.34 10.68 -11.44
N LYS A 153 -1.87 11.78 -12.05
CA LYS A 153 -1.40 11.80 -13.44
C LYS A 153 -0.21 10.88 -13.71
N ASP A 154 0.77 10.85 -12.82
CA ASP A 154 1.99 10.06 -13.02
C ASP A 154 1.70 8.56 -12.91
N GLU A 155 0.91 8.17 -11.90
CA GLU A 155 0.44 6.79 -11.73
C GLU A 155 -0.45 6.36 -12.89
N LEU A 156 -1.37 7.22 -13.34
CA LEU A 156 -2.24 6.94 -14.46
C LEU A 156 -1.44 6.62 -15.72
N ALA A 157 -0.48 7.49 -16.07
CA ALA A 157 0.38 7.29 -17.23
C ALA A 157 1.16 5.98 -17.13
N TRP A 158 1.62 5.62 -15.92
CA TRP A 158 2.30 4.34 -15.70
C TRP A 158 1.37 3.14 -15.94
N TYR A 159 0.17 3.13 -15.36
CA TYR A 159 -0.77 2.03 -15.48
C TYR A 159 -1.31 1.85 -16.91
N GLU A 160 -1.63 2.94 -17.61
CA GLU A 160 -2.08 2.87 -19.02
C GLU A 160 -1.00 2.29 -19.93
N ASN A 161 0.25 2.71 -19.75
CA ASN A 161 1.38 2.15 -20.48
C ASN A 161 1.54 0.64 -20.22
N ARG A 162 1.36 0.19 -18.97
CA ARG A 162 1.44 -1.23 -18.63
C ARG A 162 0.29 -2.05 -19.21
N LEU A 163 -0.94 -1.53 -19.15
CA LEU A 163 -2.12 -2.19 -19.74
C LEU A 163 -1.96 -2.35 -21.26
N ASN A 164 -1.50 -1.31 -21.96
CA ASN A 164 -1.24 -1.38 -23.40
C ASN A 164 -0.21 -2.45 -23.78
N LEU A 165 0.80 -2.70 -22.94
CA LEU A 165 1.78 -3.76 -23.16
C LEU A 165 1.18 -5.15 -22.89
N LEU A 166 0.37 -5.30 -21.84
CA LEU A 166 -0.23 -6.58 -21.48
C LEU A 166 -1.28 -7.04 -22.49
N ASN A 167 -2.13 -6.13 -22.98
CA ASN A 167 -3.15 -6.46 -23.98
C ASN A 167 -2.51 -6.97 -25.29
N LYS A 168 -1.38 -6.35 -25.71
CA LYS A 168 -0.62 -6.83 -26.87
C LYS A 168 -0.04 -8.24 -26.68
N ILE A 169 0.20 -8.67 -25.45
CA ILE A 169 0.69 -10.03 -25.16
C ILE A 169 -0.46 -11.04 -25.19
N GLU A 170 -1.68 -10.65 -24.78
CA GLU A 170 -2.85 -11.54 -24.86
C GLU A 170 -3.37 -11.75 -26.28
N ASP A 171 -3.19 -10.75 -27.15
CA ASP A 171 -3.60 -10.82 -28.56
C ASP A 171 -2.66 -11.66 -29.45
N ASN A 172 -1.49 -12.11 -28.94
CA ASN A 172 -0.51 -12.94 -29.64
C ASN A 172 -0.47 -14.38 -29.11
#